data_AF-A0A351TNM0-F1
#
_entry.id   AF-A0A351TNM0-F1
#
_cell.length_a   1.000
_cell.length_b   1.000
_cell.length_c   1.000
_cell.angle_alpha   90.00
_cell.angle_beta   90.00
_cell.angle_gamma   90.00
#
_symmetry.space_group_name_H-M   'P 1'
#
loop_
_entity.id
_entity.type
_entity.pdbx_description
1 polymer ?
#
loop_
_entity_poly.entity_id
_entity_poly.type
_entity_poly.pdbx_seq_one_letter_code
_entity_poly.pdbx_strand_id
1 'polypeptide(L)'
;QVPLSPDSGGMRHVDVDKFEFVGENRRLSYKEAAAIQTFPADMRFCGDLESKYKQIGNAVPVKLAETIAAEVKKILTLEDLTPYLNFERPEAEVGVDRRITSTVINGKAFE
;
A
#
# COMPACT_ATOMS: atom_id res chain seq x y z
N GLN A 1 -12.15 -2.84 -5.08
CA GLN A 1 -12.52 -3.84 -6.12
C GLN A 1 -11.89 -5.17 -5.74
N VAL A 2 -12.67 -6.25 -5.64
CA VAL A 2 -12.14 -7.59 -5.32
C VAL A 2 -11.53 -8.19 -6.59
N PRO A 3 -10.29 -8.70 -6.57
CA PRO A 3 -9.68 -9.28 -7.76
C PRO A 3 -10.41 -10.57 -8.15
N LEU A 4 -10.71 -10.68 -9.44
CA LEU A 4 -11.51 -11.75 -10.05
C LEU A 4 -10.62 -12.83 -10.65
N SER A 5 -11.13 -14.07 -10.69
CA SER A 5 -10.50 -15.14 -11.48
C SER A 5 -10.49 -14.78 -12.96
N PRO A 6 -9.45 -15.17 -13.73
CA PRO A 6 -9.42 -14.94 -15.19
C PRO A 6 -10.63 -15.53 -15.93
N ASP A 7 -11.14 -16.65 -15.43
CA ASP A 7 -12.30 -17.36 -16.00
C ASP A 7 -13.65 -16.71 -15.64
N SER A 8 -13.65 -15.61 -14.90
CA SER A 8 -14.85 -14.88 -14.50
C SER A 8 -15.37 -14.01 -15.66
N GLY A 9 -16.68 -14.08 -15.93
CA GLY A 9 -17.43 -13.13 -16.78
C GLY A 9 -17.48 -11.69 -16.25
N GLY A 10 -16.72 -11.35 -15.21
CA GLY A 10 -16.58 -10.00 -14.69
C GLY A 10 -17.59 -9.61 -13.59
N MET A 11 -17.56 -8.34 -13.22
CA MET A 11 -18.50 -7.72 -12.31
C MET A 11 -19.27 -6.60 -13.00
N ARG A 12 -20.58 -6.55 -12.80
CA ARG A 12 -21.43 -5.44 -13.20
C ARG A 12 -21.56 -4.46 -12.04
N HIS A 13 -21.34 -3.17 -12.31
CA HIS A 13 -21.62 -2.11 -11.35
C HIS A 13 -23.13 -1.96 -11.18
N VAL A 14 -23.62 -2.02 -9.94
CA VAL A 14 -25.05 -1.99 -9.62
C VAL A 14 -25.41 -0.74 -8.82
N ASP A 15 -24.57 -0.35 -7.87
CA ASP A 15 -24.79 0.81 -6.99
C ASP A 15 -23.46 1.29 -6.39
N VAL A 16 -23.48 2.38 -5.63
CA VAL A 16 -22.32 2.90 -4.89
C VAL A 16 -21.72 1.78 -4.02
N ASP A 17 -20.45 1.46 -4.28
CA ASP A 17 -19.70 0.38 -3.65
C ASP A 17 -20.32 -1.03 -3.81
N LYS A 18 -21.27 -1.21 -4.73
CA LYS A 18 -21.97 -2.48 -4.96
C LYS A 18 -21.73 -2.99 -6.39
N PHE A 19 -21.11 -4.16 -6.46
CA PHE A 19 -20.84 -4.88 -7.70
C PHE A 19 -21.37 -6.31 -7.61
N GLU A 20 -21.99 -6.80 -8.68
CA GLU A 20 -22.52 -8.15 -8.78
C GLU A 20 -21.74 -8.97 -9.82
N PHE A 21 -21.56 -10.26 -9.56
CA PHE A 21 -20.94 -11.17 -10.52
C PHE A 21 -21.87 -11.46 -11.70
N VAL A 22 -21.32 -11.46 -12.92
CA VAL A 22 -22.05 -11.83 -14.14
C VAL A 22 -21.74 -13.27 -14.54
N GLY A 23 -22.70 -14.19 -14.38
CA GLY A 23 -22.54 -15.61 -14.75
C GLY A 23 -21.86 -16.46 -13.66
N GLU A 24 -21.31 -17.62 -14.03
CA GLU A 24 -20.61 -18.51 -13.09
C GLU A 24 -19.21 -17.98 -12.77
N ASN A 25 -19.13 -17.11 -11.76
CA ASN A 25 -17.88 -16.48 -11.37
C ASN A 25 -17.42 -16.89 -9.99
N ARG A 26 -16.12 -17.12 -9.85
CA ARG A 26 -15.44 -17.27 -8.56
C ARG A 26 -14.53 -16.08 -8.27
N ARG A 27 -14.43 -15.72 -6.99
CA ARG A 27 -13.35 -14.84 -6.49
C ARG A 27 -12.00 -15.55 -6.65
N LEU A 28 -10.92 -14.77 -6.72
CA LEU A 28 -9.59 -15.34 -6.49
C LEU A 28 -9.55 -16.01 -5.12
N SER A 29 -8.96 -17.20 -5.05
CA SER A 29 -8.58 -17.84 -3.80
C SER A 29 -7.59 -16.95 -3.05
N TYR A 30 -7.52 -17.10 -1.73
CA TYR A 30 -6.58 -16.31 -0.93
C TYR A 30 -5.13 -16.54 -1.38
N LYS A 31 -4.79 -17.73 -1.90
CA LYS A 31 -3.45 -18.02 -2.44
C LYS A 31 -3.16 -17.26 -3.73
N GLU A 32 -4.13 -17.16 -4.64
CA GLU A 32 -3.98 -16.37 -5.86
C GLU A 32 -3.83 -14.87 -5.52
N ALA A 33 -4.62 -14.36 -4.57
CA ALA A 33 -4.47 -12.99 -4.08
C ALA A 33 -3.09 -12.75 -3.42
N ALA A 34 -2.59 -13.73 -2.65
CA ALA A 34 -1.27 -13.65 -2.03
C ALA A 34 -0.15 -13.63 -3.08
N ALA A 35 -0.28 -14.42 -4.15
CA ALA A 35 0.68 -14.42 -5.26
C ALA A 35 0.73 -13.07 -5.97
N ILE A 36 -0.42 -12.42 -6.19
CA ILE A 36 -0.49 -11.05 -6.75
C ILE A 36 0.22 -10.05 -5.83
N GLN A 37 0.05 -10.18 -4.51
CA GLN A 37 0.77 -9.38 -3.50
C GLN A 37 2.25 -9.78 -3.34
N THR A 38 2.75 -10.67 -4.21
CA THR A 38 4.13 -11.14 -4.28
C THR A 38 4.61 -11.86 -3.02
N PHE A 39 3.68 -12.43 -2.25
CA PHE A 39 4.05 -13.29 -1.12
C PHE A 39 4.74 -14.58 -1.58
N PRO A 40 5.68 -15.11 -0.79
CA PRO A 40 6.25 -16.43 -1.03
C PRO A 40 5.16 -17.52 -1.12
N ALA A 41 5.34 -18.49 -2.01
CA ALA A 41 4.35 -19.53 -2.28
C ALA A 41 4.07 -20.43 -1.06
N ASP A 42 5.02 -20.55 -0.15
CA ASP A 42 4.98 -21.34 1.07
C ASP A 42 4.55 -20.55 2.32
N MET A 43 4.23 -19.25 2.16
CA MET A 43 3.80 -18.41 3.28
C MET A 43 2.48 -18.90 3.89
N ARG A 44 2.46 -18.99 5.23
CA ARG A 44 1.30 -19.42 6.00
C ARG A 44 0.56 -18.22 6.57
N PHE A 45 -0.72 -18.11 6.26
CA PHE A 45 -1.64 -17.10 6.80
C PHE A 45 -2.52 -17.72 7.90
N CYS A 46 -2.77 -16.97 8.98
CA CYS A 46 -3.49 -17.45 10.16
C CYS A 46 -4.96 -16.97 10.17
N GLY A 47 -5.80 -17.64 10.96
CA GLY A 47 -7.21 -17.28 11.12
C GLY A 47 -8.15 -17.90 10.08
N ASP A 48 -9.40 -17.44 10.09
CA ASP A 48 -10.43 -17.87 9.15
C ASP A 48 -10.19 -17.31 7.73
N LEU A 49 -11.01 -17.74 6.77
CA LEU A 49 -10.83 -17.37 5.37
C LEU A 49 -10.91 -15.85 5.16
N GLU A 50 -11.85 -15.17 5.82
CA GLU A 50 -12.01 -13.72 5.73
C GLU A 50 -10.80 -12.98 6.30
N SER A 51 -10.30 -13.43 7.45
CA SER A 51 -9.10 -12.88 8.09
C SER A 51 -7.87 -13.01 7.19
N LYS A 52 -7.73 -14.13 6.46
CA LYS A 52 -6.65 -14.31 5.49
C LYS A 52 -6.75 -13.30 4.35
N TYR A 53 -7.93 -13.11 3.77
CA TYR A 53 -8.13 -12.10 2.72
C TYR A 53 -7.85 -10.69 3.23
N LYS A 54 -8.26 -10.35 4.46
CA LYS A 54 -7.96 -9.05 5.09
C LYS A 54 -6.45 -8.85 5.29
N GLN A 55 -5.74 -9.85 5.80
CA GLN A 55 -4.28 -9.81 5.97
C GLN A 55 -3.57 -9.57 4.62
N ILE A 56 -3.95 -10.32 3.58
CA ILE A 56 -3.32 -10.24 2.26
C ILE A 56 -3.67 -8.92 1.56
N GLY A 57 -4.95 -8.51 1.60
CA GLY A 57 -5.43 -7.32 0.91
C GLY A 57 -4.90 -6.02 1.50
N ASN A 58 -4.71 -5.95 2.82
CA ASN A 58 -4.19 -4.76 3.50
C ASN A 58 -2.66 -4.72 3.55
N ALA A 59 -1.97 -5.82 3.22
CA ALA A 59 -0.52 -5.85 3.22
C ALA A 59 0.07 -5.02 2.08
N VAL A 60 1.27 -4.49 2.30
CA VAL A 60 2.11 -3.92 1.24
C VAL A 60 2.71 -5.07 0.41
N PRO A 61 2.73 -4.98 -0.94
CA PRO A 61 3.37 -6.00 -1.77
C PRO A 61 4.83 -6.23 -1.35
N VAL A 62 5.23 -7.49 -1.17
CA VAL A 62 6.56 -7.87 -0.66
C VAL A 62 7.70 -7.31 -1.52
N LYS A 63 7.60 -7.41 -2.85
CA LYS A 63 8.63 -6.88 -3.76
C LYS A 63 8.77 -5.35 -3.71
N LEU A 64 7.65 -4.64 -3.47
CA LEU A 64 7.69 -3.19 -3.30
C LEU A 64 8.42 -2.85 -2.01
N ALA A 65 8.09 -3.53 -0.91
CA ALA A 65 8.75 -3.35 0.37
C ALA A 65 10.27 -3.68 0.28
N GLU A 66 10.64 -4.74 -0.43
CA GLU A 66 12.04 -5.12 -0.68
C GLU A 66 12.81 -4.01 -1.40
N THR A 67 12.23 -3.44 -2.47
CA THR A 67 12.86 -2.35 -3.24
C THR A 67 13.09 -1.12 -2.37
N ILE A 68 12.10 -0.72 -1.57
CA ILE A 68 12.22 0.41 -0.65
C ILE A 68 13.28 0.13 0.43
N ALA A 69 13.25 -1.07 1.02
CA ALA A 69 14.19 -1.47 2.05
C ALA A 69 15.64 -1.47 1.55
N ALA A 70 15.87 -1.80 0.28
CA ALA A 70 17.19 -1.72 -0.33
C ALA A 70 17.74 -0.28 -0.36
N GLU A 71 16.92 0.71 -0.71
CA GLU A 71 17.31 2.13 -0.68
C GLU A 71 17.53 2.62 0.75
N VAL A 72 16.63 2.27 1.67
CA VAL A 72 16.80 2.60 3.10
C VAL A 72 18.09 2.01 3.65
N LYS A 73 18.43 0.76 3.29
CA LYS A 73 19.68 0.13 3.71
C LYS A 73 20.90 0.90 3.21
N LYS A 74 20.91 1.35 1.94
CA LYS A 74 22.02 2.17 1.43
C LYS A 74 22.20 3.41 2.31
N ILE A 75 21.13 4.18 2.53
CA ILE A 75 21.15 5.37 3.39
C ILE A 75 21.71 5.03 4.78
N LEU A 76 21.22 3.96 5.42
CA LEU A 76 21.68 3.60 6.78
C LEU A 76 23.11 3.06 6.85
N THR A 77 23.72 2.69 5.72
CA THR A 77 25.08 2.10 5.69
C THR A 77 26.14 3.01 5.08
N LEU A 78 25.75 4.14 4.50
CA LEU A 78 26.68 5.11 3.94
C LEU A 78 27.31 5.95 5.06
N GLU A 79 28.61 6.22 4.93
CA GLU A 79 29.32 7.15 5.82
C GLU A 79 28.97 8.61 5.51
N ASP A 80 28.64 8.89 4.25
CA ASP A 80 28.27 10.22 3.77
C ASP A 80 26.89 10.20 3.07
N LEU A 81 25.96 10.97 3.62
CA LEU A 81 24.59 11.11 3.16
C LEU A 81 24.36 12.32 2.25
N THR A 82 25.37 13.19 2.07
CA THR A 82 25.21 14.40 1.25
C THR A 82 24.64 14.18 -0.15
N PRO A 83 24.90 13.06 -0.87
CA PRO A 83 24.31 12.84 -2.18
C PRO A 83 22.79 12.58 -2.18
N TYR A 84 22.21 12.22 -1.04
CA TYR A 84 20.79 11.84 -0.90
C TYR A 84 19.97 12.87 -0.14
N LEU A 85 20.62 13.87 0.46
CA LEU A 85 19.95 14.96 1.16
C LEU A 85 19.58 16.03 0.15
N ASN A 86 18.27 16.25 -0.04
CA ASN A 86 17.75 17.42 -0.74
C ASN A 86 18.00 18.66 0.13
N PHE A 87 19.18 19.26 0.01
CA PHE A 87 19.50 20.55 0.63
C PHE A 87 18.86 21.74 -0.09
N GLU A 88 18.13 21.52 -1.19
CA GLU A 88 17.71 22.61 -2.07
C GLU A 88 16.60 23.52 -1.53
N ARG A 89 15.91 23.20 -0.40
CA ARG A 89 15.14 24.12 0.46
C ARG A 89 14.26 23.36 1.46
N PRO A 90 14.69 23.19 2.72
CA PRO A 90 13.83 22.65 3.78
C PRO A 90 12.53 23.45 3.97
N GLU A 91 12.58 24.76 3.73
CA GLU A 91 11.43 25.66 3.90
C GLU A 91 10.37 25.44 2.80
N ALA A 92 10.78 24.98 1.62
CA ALA A 92 9.87 24.69 0.51
C ALA A 92 9.05 23.42 0.77
N GLU A 93 9.60 22.42 1.47
CA GLU A 93 8.85 21.21 1.83
C GLU A 93 7.80 21.48 2.92
N VAL A 94 8.11 22.36 3.89
CA VAL A 94 7.15 22.82 4.92
C VAL A 94 5.95 23.55 4.30
N GLY A 95 6.18 24.32 3.23
CA GLY A 95 5.10 25.03 2.51
C GLY A 95 4.23 24.17 1.61
N VAL A 96 4.67 22.95 1.26
CA VAL A 96 3.94 22.02 0.38
C VAL A 96 3.01 21.10 1.18
N ASP A 97 3.30 20.84 2.46
CA ASP A 97 2.40 20.08 3.32
C ASP A 97 1.16 20.91 3.68
N ARG A 98 0.06 20.65 2.97
CA ARG A 98 -1.25 21.30 3.16
C ARG A 98 -1.84 21.12 4.57
N ARG A 99 -1.24 20.28 5.42
CA ARG A 99 -1.62 20.11 6.83
C ARG A 99 -0.98 21.16 7.75
N ILE A 100 0.09 21.83 7.30
CA ILE A 100 0.75 22.91 8.05
C ILE A 100 0.02 24.21 7.73
N THR A 101 -0.87 24.63 8.64
CA THR A 101 -1.60 25.89 8.51
C THR A 101 -0.78 27.06 9.09
N SER A 102 -1.09 28.29 8.68
CA SER A 102 -0.43 29.50 9.20
C SER A 102 -0.52 29.64 10.73
N THR A 103 -1.51 29.01 11.36
CA THR A 103 -1.67 28.93 12.82
C THR A 103 -0.62 28.02 13.48
N VAL A 104 -0.24 26.92 12.82
CA VAL A 104 0.84 26.02 13.28
C VAL A 104 2.20 26.70 13.16
N ILE A 105 2.41 27.46 12.07
CA ILE A 105 3.65 28.21 11.83
C ILE A 105 3.85 29.35 12.85
N ASN A 106 2.78 30.06 13.21
CA ASN A 106 2.83 31.16 14.17
C ASN A 106 2.78 30.71 15.65
N GLY A 107 2.93 29.42 15.94
CA GLY A 107 3.02 28.89 17.32
C GLY A 107 1.72 28.91 18.13
N LYS A 108 0.62 29.45 17.60
CA LYS A 108 -0.69 29.52 18.29
C LYS A 108 -1.43 28.18 18.39
N ALA A 109 -0.91 27.12 17.79
CA ALA A 109 -1.52 25.79 17.87
C ALA A 109 -1.28 25.08 19.21
N PHE A 110 -0.38 25.62 20.06
CA PHE A 110 -0.01 25.06 21.36
C PHE A 110 -0.28 26.00 22.54
N GLU A 111 -1.02 27.11 22.32
CA GLU A 111 -1.63 27.93 23.37
C GLU A 111 -3.11 27.58 23.55
#